data_AF-A0A1L9TCW9-F1
#
_entry.id   AF-A0A1L9TCW9-F1
#
_cell.length_a   1.000
_cell.length_b   1.000
_cell.length_c   1.000
_cell.angle_alpha   90.00
_cell.angle_beta   90.00
_cell.angle_gamma   90.00
#
_symmetry.space_group_name_H-M   'P 1'
#
loop_
_entity.id
_entity.type
_entity.pdbx_description
1 polymer ?
#
loop_
_entity_poly.entity_id
_entity_poly.type
_entity_poly.pdbx_seq_one_letter_code
_entity_poly.pdbx_strand_id
1 'polypeptide(L)'
;MAGNCSYDCSRLPDKIEVDSDITGTGVVVGYVAAAAIAVIVIFVHYFLAYQPDLDPFRDESNAGSRGAVPFQPNPVDVMILRYIRGLFRASYKVKSSNPSRWVYPNTALTRCILGMSDLQLATGIAILISGYSQLRCGISTYHWLIIGRLAWFSSLTHLSCLTFLRNYLHNQKAQRQWRLALMLLLIIMLVTAMDPTGRYAWVFAMDWSAYPDNSSPQPNDYAICWFSTRHPAYPSEALVPMVVLVLLAGLGFIIRVIKLHKPLSDMMVKMREFTSQCLRRPLWVLYRWKARPRGLRRLTGNIIYYPALASFLSLRLIADHFSSMFFEVYWLLAGFLIGLWSSLGALNVLYPDPDFMDLFEGASSNKWSFGQVMPIILLALPLVNILESFYPDDQAGVSSNADIGPTNSISNIAPVMIGKRNTSPVVNRPMLNPNQNFYRYTTAMGAGTVYIMVCELGLLGVPYPSYCALCYCACFISNRPSCEQERYGLVLEGATASERGVDY
;
A
#
# COMPACT_ATOMS: atom_id res chain seq x y z
N MET A 1 31.83 -29.37 3.92
CA MET A 1 33.06 -29.41 3.10
C MET A 1 33.18 -28.05 2.42
N ALA A 2 33.98 -27.15 2.98
CA ALA A 2 34.22 -25.83 2.39
C ALA A 2 35.40 -25.96 1.44
N GLY A 3 35.12 -26.18 0.15
CA GLY A 3 36.14 -26.02 -0.89
C GLY A 3 36.56 -24.55 -0.96
N ASN A 4 37.84 -24.29 -1.23
CA ASN A 4 38.33 -22.95 -1.54
C ASN A 4 37.63 -22.45 -2.81
N CYS A 5 36.57 -21.66 -2.65
CA CYS A 5 35.92 -20.96 -3.75
C CYS A 5 36.64 -19.62 -3.95
N SER A 6 37.00 -19.29 -5.18
CA SER A 6 37.68 -18.04 -5.55
C SER A 6 36.91 -17.33 -6.65
N TYR A 7 36.76 -16.02 -6.54
CA TYR A 7 36.19 -15.15 -7.58
C TYR A 7 37.28 -14.26 -8.17
N ASP A 8 37.15 -13.90 -9.43
CA ASP A 8 38.05 -12.96 -10.10
C ASP A 8 37.22 -11.82 -10.74
N CYS A 9 37.32 -10.61 -10.17
CA CYS A 9 36.61 -9.44 -10.69
C CYS A 9 37.19 -8.91 -12.01
N SER A 10 38.33 -9.44 -12.47
CA SER A 10 38.99 -9.02 -13.72
C SER A 10 38.65 -9.92 -14.92
N ARG A 11 38.00 -11.07 -14.69
CA ARG A 11 37.61 -12.01 -15.73
C ARG A 11 36.10 -12.26 -15.69
N LEU A 12 35.41 -11.87 -16.76
CA LEU A 12 34.00 -12.21 -16.92
C LEU A 12 33.88 -13.68 -17.34
N PRO A 13 32.98 -14.45 -16.72
CA PRO A 13 32.65 -15.78 -17.21
C PRO A 13 31.86 -15.69 -18.52
N ASP A 14 32.20 -16.55 -19.49
CA ASP A 14 31.58 -16.56 -20.83
C ASP A 14 30.11 -17.01 -20.81
N LYS A 15 29.70 -17.76 -19.77
CA LYS A 15 28.32 -18.25 -19.58
C LYS A 15 27.93 -18.21 -18.11
N ILE A 16 26.62 -18.10 -17.86
CA ILE A 16 26.04 -18.15 -16.53
C ILE A 16 25.54 -19.57 -16.26
N GLU A 17 26.09 -20.21 -15.22
CA GLU A 17 25.53 -21.42 -14.65
C GLU A 17 24.30 -21.05 -13.82
N VAL A 18 23.11 -21.48 -14.27
CA VAL A 18 21.85 -21.16 -13.61
C VAL A 18 21.62 -22.08 -12.42
N ASP A 19 21.64 -21.53 -11.21
CA ASP A 19 21.19 -22.24 -10.03
C ASP A 19 19.66 -22.26 -9.96
N SER A 20 19.11 -23.42 -10.33
CA SER A 20 17.70 -23.71 -10.33
C SER A 20 17.05 -23.64 -8.93
N ASP A 21 17.83 -23.73 -7.84
CA ASP A 21 17.33 -23.61 -6.47
C ASP A 21 17.14 -22.15 -6.02
N ILE A 22 17.69 -21.19 -6.76
CA ILE A 22 17.56 -19.75 -6.48
C ILE A 22 16.63 -19.08 -7.48
N THR A 23 16.89 -19.31 -8.77
CA THR A 23 16.20 -18.62 -9.88
C THR A 23 15.07 -19.45 -10.48
N GLY A 24 14.89 -20.67 -9.96
CA GLY A 24 13.88 -21.60 -10.43
C GLY A 24 12.47 -21.05 -10.38
N THR A 25 11.67 -21.39 -11.39
CA THR A 25 10.28 -20.93 -11.53
C THR A 25 9.45 -21.28 -10.30
N GLY A 26 9.63 -22.47 -9.70
CA GLY A 26 8.91 -22.86 -8.49
C GLY A 26 9.21 -21.97 -7.27
N VAL A 27 10.47 -21.52 -7.12
CA VAL A 27 10.88 -20.60 -6.05
C VAL A 27 10.24 -19.24 -6.24
N VAL A 28 10.35 -18.68 -7.45
CA VAL A 28 9.78 -17.37 -7.79
C VAL A 28 8.26 -17.39 -7.61
N VAL A 29 7.59 -18.40 -8.18
CA VAL A 29 6.14 -18.56 -8.05
C VAL A 29 5.72 -18.70 -6.58
N GLY A 30 6.44 -19.48 -5.78
CA GLY A 30 6.14 -19.66 -4.36
C GLY A 30 6.13 -18.33 -3.59
N TYR A 31 7.17 -17.51 -3.75
CA TYR A 31 7.27 -16.21 -3.06
C TYR A 31 6.26 -15.18 -3.57
N VAL A 32 6.11 -15.09 -4.90
CA VAL A 32 5.18 -14.15 -5.53
C VAL A 32 3.73 -14.52 -5.17
N ALA A 33 3.38 -15.80 -5.19
CA ALA A 33 2.05 -16.27 -4.85
C ALA A 33 1.72 -16.08 -3.36
N ALA A 34 2.68 -16.31 -2.44
CA ALA A 34 2.50 -16.00 -1.02
C ALA A 34 2.17 -14.52 -0.80
N ALA A 35 2.96 -13.63 -1.42
CA ALA A 35 2.70 -12.20 -1.35
C ALA A 35 1.36 -11.81 -1.98
N ALA A 36 1.03 -12.38 -3.14
CA ALA A 36 -0.23 -12.14 -3.82
C ALA A 36 -1.44 -12.53 -2.96
N ILE A 37 -1.41 -13.74 -2.35
CA ILE A 37 -2.50 -14.20 -1.49
C ILE A 37 -2.63 -13.28 -0.28
N ALA A 38 -1.54 -12.90 0.39
CA ALA A 38 -1.60 -11.99 1.54
C ALA A 38 -2.18 -10.61 1.16
N VAL A 39 -1.76 -10.03 0.02
CA VAL A 39 -2.26 -8.74 -0.48
C VAL A 39 -3.74 -8.84 -0.91
N ILE A 40 -4.14 -9.92 -1.57
CA ILE A 40 -5.53 -10.13 -1.97
C ILE A 40 -6.42 -10.29 -0.74
N VAL A 41 -6.02 -11.08 0.26
CA VAL A 41 -6.85 -11.29 1.45
C VAL A 41 -7.03 -9.98 2.21
N ILE A 42 -5.97 -9.17 2.38
CA ILE A 42 -6.13 -7.89 3.08
C ILE A 42 -6.98 -6.88 2.28
N PHE A 43 -6.84 -6.89 0.95
CA PHE A 43 -7.66 -6.06 0.06
C PHE A 43 -9.14 -6.44 0.15
N VAL A 44 -9.46 -7.73 0.05
CA VAL A 44 -10.82 -8.26 0.19
C VAL A 44 -11.38 -8.00 1.60
N HIS A 45 -10.57 -8.24 2.64
CA HIS A 45 -10.95 -7.97 4.03
C HIS A 45 -11.32 -6.50 4.23
N TYR A 46 -10.55 -5.57 3.68
CA TYR A 46 -10.82 -4.14 3.80
C TYR A 46 -12.19 -3.76 3.23
N PHE A 47 -12.52 -4.18 2.00
CA PHE A 47 -13.79 -3.77 1.40
C PHE A 47 -15.01 -4.50 1.99
N LEU A 48 -14.88 -5.79 2.28
CA LEU A 48 -16.02 -6.63 2.64
C LEU A 48 -16.26 -6.74 4.15
N ALA A 49 -15.21 -6.85 4.97
CA ALA A 49 -15.32 -7.22 6.39
C ALA A 49 -14.89 -6.11 7.35
N TYR A 50 -13.96 -5.23 6.97
CA TYR A 50 -13.42 -4.21 7.86
C TYR A 50 -14.49 -3.21 8.32
N GLN A 51 -14.60 -3.03 9.64
CA GLN A 51 -15.51 -2.07 10.26
C GLN A 51 -14.69 -0.96 10.91
N PRO A 52 -14.78 0.28 10.42
CA PRO A 52 -13.93 1.38 10.91
C PRO A 52 -14.31 1.83 12.33
N ASP A 53 -15.51 1.50 12.80
CA ASP A 53 -16.05 1.93 14.10
C ASP A 53 -15.55 1.09 15.29
N LEU A 54 -14.90 -0.05 15.02
CA LEU A 54 -14.38 -0.95 16.04
C LEU A 54 -12.99 -0.51 16.51
N ASP A 55 -12.75 -0.58 17.83
CA ASP A 55 -11.42 -0.37 18.41
C ASP A 55 -10.44 -1.47 17.94
N PRO A 56 -9.30 -1.12 17.31
CA PRO A 56 -8.29 -2.09 16.88
C PRO A 56 -7.57 -2.81 18.02
N PHE A 57 -7.73 -2.36 19.28
CA PHE A 57 -7.11 -2.95 20.47
C PHE A 57 -8.11 -3.67 21.38
N ARG A 58 -9.26 -4.08 20.83
CA ARG A 58 -10.33 -4.73 21.60
C ARG A 58 -9.94 -6.13 22.06
N ASP A 59 -10.22 -6.43 23.31
CA ASP A 59 -10.25 -7.81 23.81
C ASP A 59 -11.66 -8.38 23.61
N GLU A 60 -11.76 -9.46 22.84
CA GLU A 60 -13.05 -10.10 22.49
C GLU A 60 -13.82 -10.59 23.73
N SER A 61 -13.11 -10.92 24.81
CA SER A 61 -13.69 -11.34 26.09
C SER A 61 -14.43 -10.21 26.82
N ASN A 62 -14.11 -8.94 26.54
CA ASN A 62 -14.61 -7.78 27.30
C ASN A 62 -15.54 -6.87 26.48
N ALA A 63 -15.90 -7.27 25.26
CA ALA A 63 -16.67 -6.47 24.29
C ALA A 63 -18.09 -6.08 24.73
N GLY A 64 -18.58 -6.61 25.86
CA GLY A 64 -19.89 -6.25 26.46
C GLY A 64 -19.84 -5.20 27.58
N SER A 65 -18.66 -4.68 27.93
CA SER A 65 -18.54 -3.75 29.07
C SER A 65 -19.14 -2.36 28.72
N ARG A 66 -20.25 -2.02 29.39
CA ARG A 66 -21.08 -0.78 29.26
C ARG A 66 -20.37 0.57 29.52
N GLY A 67 -19.05 0.66 29.42
CA GLY A 67 -18.27 1.86 29.70
C GLY A 67 -17.14 2.17 28.71
N ALA A 68 -17.04 1.44 27.59
CA ALA A 68 -16.01 1.72 26.58
C ALA A 68 -16.31 3.06 25.88
N VAL A 69 -15.35 3.98 25.95
CA VAL A 69 -15.38 5.25 25.20
C VAL A 69 -15.49 4.91 23.71
N PRO A 70 -16.43 5.51 22.96
CA PRO A 70 -16.60 5.20 21.54
C PRO A 70 -15.32 5.55 20.77
N PHE A 71 -14.75 4.55 20.09
CA PHE A 71 -13.59 4.73 19.22
C PHE A 71 -13.95 5.67 18.06
N GLN A 72 -13.10 6.66 17.79
CA GLN A 72 -13.33 7.59 16.70
C GLN A 72 -12.71 7.04 15.40
N PRO A 73 -13.54 6.67 14.39
CA PRO A 73 -13.04 6.10 13.15
C PRO A 73 -12.26 7.12 12.32
N ASN A 74 -11.35 6.64 11.49
CA ASN A 74 -10.68 7.50 10.52
C ASN A 74 -11.70 7.94 9.44
N PRO A 75 -11.84 9.26 9.18
CA PRO A 75 -12.83 9.76 8.23
C PRO A 75 -12.56 9.34 6.77
N VAL A 76 -11.30 9.10 6.38
CA VAL A 76 -10.94 8.60 5.03
C VAL A 76 -11.52 7.20 4.82
N ASP A 77 -11.35 6.30 5.80
CA ASP A 77 -11.86 4.93 5.73
C ASP A 77 -13.40 4.90 5.67
N VAL A 78 -14.07 5.73 6.48
CA VAL A 78 -15.53 5.84 6.46
C VAL A 78 -16.04 6.33 5.10
N MET A 79 -15.37 7.33 4.51
CA MET A 79 -15.74 7.87 3.20
C MET A 79 -15.61 6.80 2.11
N ILE A 80 -14.46 6.13 2.03
CA ILE A 80 -14.16 5.15 0.98
C ILE A 80 -15.08 3.93 1.08
N LEU A 81 -15.24 3.38 2.28
CA LEU A 81 -16.13 2.24 2.50
C LEU A 81 -17.59 2.59 2.21
N ARG A 82 -18.04 3.79 2.57
CA ARG A 82 -19.42 4.24 2.27
C ARG A 82 -19.64 4.35 0.76
N TYR A 83 -18.69 4.92 0.03
CA TYR A 83 -18.79 5.06 -1.43
C TYR A 83 -18.82 3.68 -2.11
N ILE A 84 -17.84 2.83 -1.81
CA ILE A 84 -17.67 1.53 -2.48
C ILE A 84 -18.79 0.56 -2.09
N ARG A 85 -19.14 0.43 -0.81
CA ARG A 85 -20.27 -0.42 -0.39
C ARG A 85 -21.59 0.11 -0.90
N GLY A 86 -21.72 1.43 -1.07
CA GLY A 86 -22.87 2.06 -1.73
C GLY A 86 -23.00 1.61 -3.18
N LEU A 87 -21.91 1.61 -3.95
CA LEU A 87 -21.88 1.10 -5.32
C LEU A 87 -22.22 -0.39 -5.38
N PHE A 88 -21.66 -1.21 -4.49
CA PHE A 88 -21.98 -2.65 -4.43
C PHE A 88 -23.44 -2.91 -4.09
N ARG A 89 -24.04 -2.19 -3.14
CA ARG A 89 -25.47 -2.32 -2.80
C ARG A 89 -26.41 -1.80 -3.88
N ALA A 90 -25.97 -0.80 -4.65
CA ALA A 90 -26.74 -0.30 -5.79
C ALA A 90 -26.70 -1.30 -6.97
N SER A 91 -25.53 -1.91 -7.19
CA SER A 91 -25.31 -2.85 -8.31
C SER A 91 -25.90 -4.23 -8.02
N TYR A 92 -25.77 -4.72 -6.80
CA TYR A 92 -26.38 -5.97 -6.36
C TYR A 92 -27.55 -5.63 -5.44
N LYS A 93 -28.79 -5.88 -5.89
CA LYS A 93 -30.02 -5.83 -5.08
C LYS A 93 -29.99 -6.93 -3.98
N VAL A 94 -29.00 -6.89 -3.09
CA VAL A 94 -28.82 -7.86 -2.02
C VAL A 94 -29.81 -7.52 -0.92
N LYS A 95 -30.85 -8.33 -0.82
CA LYS A 95 -31.77 -8.36 0.30
C LYS A 95 -30.96 -8.80 1.52
N SER A 96 -30.77 -7.87 2.46
CA SER A 96 -29.91 -8.00 3.64
C SER A 96 -30.23 -9.26 4.46
N SER A 97 -29.53 -10.37 4.22
CA SER A 97 -29.37 -11.44 5.21
C SER A 97 -28.25 -11.03 6.16
N ASN A 98 -28.58 -10.89 7.44
CA ASN A 98 -27.71 -10.63 8.59
C ASN A 98 -26.23 -10.32 8.30
N PRO A 99 -25.78 -9.06 8.44
CA PRO A 99 -24.36 -8.70 8.30
C PRO A 99 -23.46 -9.32 9.40
N SER A 100 -24.04 -10.05 10.37
CA SER A 100 -23.32 -10.64 11.50
C SER A 100 -22.43 -11.84 11.16
N ARG A 101 -22.62 -12.51 10.01
CA ARG A 101 -21.82 -13.71 9.65
C ARG A 101 -20.44 -13.39 9.06
N TRP A 102 -20.19 -12.14 8.63
CA TRP A 102 -18.89 -11.68 8.09
C TRP A 102 -18.07 -10.87 9.11
N VAL A 103 -18.49 -10.85 10.39
CA VAL A 103 -17.97 -9.92 11.41
C VAL A 103 -16.61 -10.30 11.97
N TYR A 104 -16.07 -11.47 11.61
CA TYR A 104 -14.75 -11.89 12.06
C TYR A 104 -13.95 -12.43 10.87
N PRO A 105 -12.64 -12.14 10.79
CA PRO A 105 -11.79 -12.96 9.93
C PRO A 105 -11.98 -14.40 10.40
N ASN A 106 -12.51 -15.27 9.52
CA ASN A 106 -12.69 -16.69 9.83
C ASN A 106 -11.41 -17.17 10.50
N THR A 107 -11.51 -17.86 11.65
CA THR A 107 -10.34 -18.35 12.39
C THR A 107 -9.34 -19.07 11.48
N ALA A 108 -9.85 -19.73 10.43
CA ALA A 108 -9.10 -20.32 9.33
C ALA A 108 -8.26 -19.34 8.51
N LEU A 109 -8.81 -18.19 8.09
CA LEU A 109 -8.06 -17.14 7.37
C LEU A 109 -6.95 -16.55 8.24
N THR A 110 -7.24 -16.33 9.52
CA THR A 110 -6.23 -15.87 10.49
C THR A 110 -5.10 -16.88 10.61
N ARG A 111 -5.41 -18.17 10.77
CA ARG A 111 -4.41 -19.25 10.85
C ARG A 111 -3.61 -19.41 9.56
N CYS A 112 -4.26 -19.32 8.40
CA CYS A 112 -3.60 -19.37 7.10
C CYS A 112 -2.60 -18.22 6.94
N ILE A 113 -3.02 -16.98 7.16
CA ILE A 113 -2.12 -15.83 7.01
C ILE A 113 -0.99 -15.88 8.02
N LEU A 114 -1.28 -16.33 9.25
CA LEU A 114 -0.26 -16.53 10.28
C LEU A 114 0.81 -17.52 9.80
N GLY A 115 0.39 -18.71 9.35
CA GLY A 115 1.29 -19.76 8.88
C GLY A 115 2.06 -19.38 7.61
N MET A 116 1.39 -18.74 6.65
CA MET A 116 2.03 -18.24 5.43
C MET A 116 3.08 -17.19 5.75
N SER A 117 2.77 -16.27 6.67
CA SER A 117 3.74 -15.30 7.14
C SER A 117 4.94 -15.99 7.79
N ASP A 118 4.74 -16.94 8.70
CA ASP A 118 5.85 -17.60 9.41
C ASP A 118 6.80 -18.36 8.48
N LEU A 119 6.23 -19.09 7.52
CA LEU A 119 7.00 -19.78 6.49
C LEU A 119 7.79 -18.78 5.65
N GLN A 120 7.14 -17.69 5.21
CA GLN A 120 7.77 -16.66 4.39
C GLN A 120 8.87 -15.88 5.13
N LEU A 121 8.80 -15.79 6.47
CA LEU A 121 9.85 -15.18 7.29
C LEU A 121 11.10 -16.06 7.29
N ALA A 122 10.90 -17.35 7.56
CA ALA A 122 11.98 -18.32 7.65
C ALA A 122 12.66 -18.47 6.28
N THR A 123 11.89 -18.65 5.21
CA THR A 123 12.43 -18.78 3.85
C THR A 123 13.04 -17.46 3.37
N GLY A 124 12.42 -16.31 3.65
CA GLY A 124 12.95 -14.99 3.31
C GLY A 124 14.30 -14.67 3.96
N ILE A 125 14.47 -15.04 5.24
CA ILE A 125 15.76 -14.90 5.93
C ILE A 125 16.76 -15.93 5.37
N ALA A 126 16.34 -17.18 5.16
CA ALA A 126 17.21 -18.23 4.66
C ALA A 126 17.79 -17.91 3.27
N ILE A 127 16.99 -17.38 2.35
CA ILE A 127 17.46 -17.03 1.00
C ILE A 127 18.47 -15.88 1.03
N LEU A 128 18.26 -14.88 1.89
CA LEU A 128 19.24 -13.80 2.09
C LEU A 128 20.53 -14.33 2.71
N ILE A 129 20.44 -15.14 3.77
CA ILE A 129 21.63 -15.76 4.40
C ILE A 129 22.41 -16.58 3.37
N SER A 130 21.71 -17.40 2.56
CA SER A 130 22.32 -18.19 1.49
C SER A 130 23.04 -17.29 0.49
N GLY A 131 22.36 -16.26 -0.03
CA GLY A 131 22.97 -15.29 -0.94
C GLY A 131 24.21 -14.62 -0.38
N TYR A 132 24.15 -14.13 0.87
CA TYR A 132 25.30 -13.51 1.54
C TYR A 132 26.46 -14.48 1.75
N SER A 133 26.17 -15.74 2.06
CA SER A 133 27.21 -16.77 2.24
C SER A 133 27.93 -17.10 0.92
N GLN A 134 27.19 -17.08 -0.19
CA GLN A 134 27.69 -17.40 -1.53
C GLN A 134 28.40 -16.21 -2.21
N LEU A 135 28.31 -14.99 -1.67
CA LEU A 135 29.05 -13.84 -2.21
C LEU A 135 30.56 -14.10 -2.31
N ARG A 136 31.13 -14.82 -1.32
CA ARG A 136 32.56 -15.18 -1.32
C ARG A 136 32.91 -16.24 -2.37
N CYS A 137 31.92 -16.97 -2.85
CA CYS A 137 32.08 -17.99 -3.87
C CYS A 137 31.85 -17.48 -5.29
N GLY A 138 31.54 -16.18 -5.45
CA GLY A 138 31.30 -15.60 -6.77
C GLY A 138 29.89 -15.89 -7.28
N ILE A 139 28.85 -15.60 -6.50
CA ILE A 139 27.48 -15.56 -7.04
C ILE A 139 27.37 -14.46 -8.10
N SER A 140 26.73 -14.77 -9.24
CA SER A 140 26.52 -13.78 -10.29
C SER A 140 25.56 -12.67 -9.82
N THR A 141 25.66 -11.49 -10.41
CA THR A 141 24.72 -10.38 -10.25
C THR A 141 23.27 -10.73 -10.57
N TYR A 142 23.02 -11.59 -11.57
CA TYR A 142 21.67 -12.04 -11.92
C TYR A 142 20.98 -12.73 -10.73
N HIS A 143 21.62 -13.76 -10.18
CA HIS A 143 21.15 -14.46 -8.99
C HIS A 143 20.97 -13.52 -7.78
N TRP A 144 21.89 -12.57 -7.58
CA TRP A 144 21.78 -11.57 -6.51
C TRP A 144 20.51 -10.72 -6.62
N LEU A 145 20.19 -10.24 -7.83
CA LEU A 145 19.01 -9.42 -8.07
C LEU A 145 17.72 -10.20 -7.81
N ILE A 146 17.65 -11.47 -8.21
CA ILE A 146 16.51 -12.34 -7.93
C ILE A 146 16.34 -12.57 -6.42
N ILE A 147 17.42 -12.86 -5.69
CA ILE A 147 17.39 -13.01 -4.23
C ILE A 147 16.80 -11.76 -3.55
N GLY A 148 17.27 -10.57 -3.95
CA GLY A 148 16.75 -9.30 -3.43
C GLY A 148 15.26 -9.11 -3.69
N ARG A 149 14.77 -9.48 -4.87
CA ARG A 149 13.34 -9.41 -5.21
C ARG A 149 12.47 -10.42 -4.45
N LEU A 150 12.96 -11.64 -4.25
CA LEU A 150 12.26 -12.65 -3.46
C LEU A 150 12.14 -12.19 -2.00
N ALA A 151 13.22 -11.64 -1.43
CA ALA A 151 13.19 -11.03 -0.11
C ALA A 151 12.24 -9.82 -0.02
N TRP A 152 12.14 -9.00 -1.09
CA TRP A 152 11.14 -7.93 -1.18
C TRP A 152 9.70 -8.47 -1.07
N PHE A 153 9.34 -9.52 -1.83
CA PHE A 153 8.00 -10.13 -1.72
C PHE A 153 7.74 -10.76 -0.33
N SER A 154 8.77 -11.34 0.29
CA SER A 154 8.68 -11.79 1.68
C SER A 154 8.33 -10.62 2.62
N SER A 155 9.04 -9.49 2.52
CA SER A 155 8.75 -8.29 3.31
C SER A 155 7.31 -7.78 3.12
N LEU A 156 6.79 -7.83 1.89
CA LEU A 156 5.43 -7.41 1.57
C LEU A 156 4.36 -8.31 2.21
N THR A 157 4.62 -9.62 2.24
CA THR A 157 3.79 -10.62 2.92
C THR A 157 3.71 -10.30 4.42
N HIS A 158 4.85 -9.95 5.03
CA HIS A 158 4.92 -9.57 6.44
C HIS A 158 4.18 -8.27 6.76
N LEU A 159 4.34 -7.24 5.93
CA LEU A 159 3.61 -5.99 6.11
C LEU A 159 2.10 -6.20 5.99
N SER A 160 1.66 -7.02 5.03
CA SER A 160 0.25 -7.40 4.86
C SER A 160 -0.28 -8.16 6.08
N CYS A 161 0.50 -9.11 6.60
CA CYS A 161 0.17 -9.87 7.80
C CYS A 161 0.02 -8.95 9.02
N LEU A 162 0.97 -8.03 9.28
CA LEU A 162 0.89 -7.10 10.42
C LEU A 162 -0.35 -6.22 10.38
N THR A 163 -0.73 -5.76 9.19
CA THR A 163 -1.92 -4.94 9.01
C THR A 163 -3.22 -5.76 9.25
N PHE A 164 -3.31 -7.00 8.73
CA PHE A 164 -4.49 -7.85 8.89
C PHE A 164 -4.62 -8.44 10.32
N LEU A 165 -3.53 -8.89 10.93
CA LEU A 165 -3.49 -9.53 12.25
C LEU A 165 -3.34 -8.54 13.42
N ARG A 166 -3.53 -7.24 13.20
CA ARG A 166 -3.28 -6.20 14.22
C ARG A 166 -3.93 -6.50 15.57
N ASN A 167 -5.22 -6.85 15.57
CA ASN A 167 -5.96 -7.19 16.80
C ASN A 167 -5.43 -8.49 17.44
N TYR A 168 -5.16 -9.52 16.64
CA TYR A 168 -4.65 -10.81 17.10
C TYR A 168 -3.28 -10.69 17.78
N LEU A 169 -2.34 -10.00 17.14
CA LEU A 169 -0.96 -9.80 17.65
C LEU A 169 -0.91 -8.81 18.81
N HIS A 170 -1.89 -7.92 18.94
CA HIS A 170 -2.00 -7.08 20.12
C HIS A 170 -2.22 -7.93 21.38
N ASN A 171 -3.11 -8.91 21.29
CA ASN A 171 -3.50 -9.77 22.40
C ASN A 171 -2.43 -10.84 22.69
N GLN A 172 -1.66 -11.24 21.68
CA GLN A 172 -0.56 -12.20 21.81
C GLN A 172 0.83 -11.55 21.80
N LYS A 173 1.17 -10.91 22.92
CA LYS A 173 2.41 -10.11 23.06
C LYS A 173 3.70 -10.88 22.75
N ALA A 174 3.83 -12.13 23.20
CA ALA A 174 5.04 -12.93 22.96
C ALA A 174 5.22 -13.25 21.48
N GLN A 175 4.15 -13.68 20.79
CA GLN A 175 4.20 -13.98 19.37
C GLN A 175 4.53 -12.75 18.53
N ARG A 176 4.03 -11.59 18.95
CA ARG A 176 4.36 -10.30 18.32
C ARG A 176 5.86 -9.99 18.37
N GLN A 177 6.51 -10.10 19.53
CA GLN A 177 7.88 -9.59 19.69
C GLN A 177 8.89 -10.34 18.81
N TRP A 178 8.86 -11.67 18.79
CA TRP A 178 9.81 -12.43 17.98
C TRP A 178 9.56 -12.22 16.48
N ARG A 179 8.29 -12.11 16.04
CA ARG A 179 7.95 -11.81 14.64
C ARG A 179 8.49 -10.44 14.22
N LEU A 180 8.29 -9.41 15.05
CA LEU A 180 8.82 -8.07 14.76
C LEU A 180 10.34 -8.05 14.73
N ALA A 181 11.01 -8.80 15.61
CA ALA A 181 12.47 -8.91 15.62
C ALA A 181 13.01 -9.58 14.35
N LEU A 182 12.40 -10.71 13.93
CA LEU A 182 12.78 -11.40 12.70
C LEU A 182 12.44 -10.58 11.44
N MET A 183 11.31 -9.87 11.42
CA MET A 183 10.97 -8.96 10.32
C MET A 183 11.96 -7.78 10.23
N LEU A 184 12.38 -7.23 11.38
CA LEU A 184 13.41 -6.20 11.42
C LEU A 184 14.74 -6.73 10.87
N LEU A 185 15.13 -7.96 11.25
CA LEU A 185 16.30 -8.62 10.70
C LEU A 185 16.20 -8.78 9.16
N LEU A 186 15.05 -9.26 8.67
CA LEU A 186 14.78 -9.39 7.24
C LEU A 186 14.92 -8.05 6.52
N ILE A 187 14.36 -6.96 7.07
CA ILE A 187 14.44 -5.63 6.47
C ILE A 187 15.88 -5.12 6.46
N ILE A 188 16.65 -5.29 7.54
CA ILE A 188 18.05 -4.87 7.57
C ILE A 188 18.84 -5.60 6.48
N MET A 189 18.69 -6.92 6.39
CA MET A 189 19.35 -7.73 5.36
C MET A 189 18.89 -7.34 3.95
N LEU A 190 17.61 -7.02 3.75
CA LEU A 190 17.08 -6.57 2.47
C LEU A 190 17.63 -5.21 2.06
N VAL A 191 17.68 -4.24 2.97
CA VAL A 191 18.24 -2.90 2.69
C VAL A 191 19.71 -3.01 2.29
N THR A 192 20.50 -3.81 2.99
CA THR A 192 21.89 -4.06 2.60
C THR A 192 22.01 -4.81 1.28
N ALA A 193 21.01 -5.62 0.91
CA ALA A 193 21.03 -6.35 -0.35
C ALA A 193 20.65 -5.48 -1.56
N MET A 194 19.79 -4.49 -1.33
CA MET A 194 19.35 -3.56 -2.37
C MET A 194 20.38 -2.46 -2.67
N ASP A 195 21.34 -2.16 -1.78
CA ASP A 195 22.34 -1.11 -1.99
C ASP A 195 23.08 -1.17 -3.35
N PRO A 196 23.68 -2.30 -3.79
CA PRO A 196 24.26 -2.38 -5.13
C PRO A 196 23.22 -2.23 -6.23
N THR A 197 21.96 -2.61 -5.95
CA THR A 197 20.89 -2.59 -6.97
C THR A 197 20.44 -1.19 -7.36
N GLY A 198 20.53 -0.20 -6.48
CA GLY A 198 20.18 1.20 -6.82
C GLY A 198 21.37 2.06 -7.24
N ARG A 199 22.61 1.62 -6.98
CA ARG A 199 23.79 2.40 -7.36
C ARG A 199 24.03 2.40 -8.85
N TYR A 200 23.75 1.28 -9.52
CA TYR A 200 24.08 1.06 -10.92
C TYR A 200 22.83 0.81 -11.76
N ALA A 201 22.88 1.24 -13.03
CA ALA A 201 21.86 0.88 -14.00
C ALA A 201 22.11 -0.56 -14.47
N TRP A 202 21.16 -1.45 -14.24
CA TRP A 202 21.26 -2.86 -14.62
C TRP A 202 20.81 -3.04 -16.07
N VAL A 203 21.74 -3.38 -16.95
CA VAL A 203 21.51 -3.51 -18.41
C VAL A 203 20.39 -4.50 -18.73
N PHE A 204 20.18 -5.49 -17.88
CA PHE A 204 19.16 -6.54 -18.04
C PHE A 204 17.83 -6.24 -17.33
N ALA A 205 17.69 -5.08 -16.67
CA ALA A 205 16.44 -4.68 -16.02
C ALA A 205 15.65 -3.63 -16.82
N MET A 206 16.32 -2.91 -17.73
CA MET A 206 15.71 -1.94 -18.65
C MET A 206 16.53 -1.92 -19.94
N ASP A 207 15.89 -2.28 -21.05
CA ASP A 207 16.31 -2.12 -22.45
C ASP A 207 17.84 -2.06 -22.72
N TRP A 208 18.37 -3.15 -23.29
CA TRP A 208 19.79 -3.40 -23.64
C TRP A 208 20.45 -2.31 -24.53
N SER A 209 19.66 -1.43 -25.13
CA SER A 209 20.10 -0.49 -26.16
C SER A 209 20.67 0.86 -25.67
N ALA A 210 20.69 1.14 -24.35
CA ALA A 210 20.90 2.52 -23.87
C ALA A 210 22.30 2.85 -23.29
N TYR A 211 23.18 1.90 -22.95
CA TYR A 211 24.44 2.24 -22.25
C TYR A 211 25.64 1.35 -22.67
N PRO A 212 26.57 1.85 -23.50
CA PRO A 212 27.73 1.08 -23.97
C PRO A 212 28.97 1.13 -23.05
N ASP A 213 28.87 1.71 -21.85
CA ASP A 213 30.02 1.86 -20.96
C ASP A 213 30.13 0.69 -19.95
N ASN A 214 31.37 0.23 -19.70
CA ASN A 214 31.78 -0.74 -18.66
C ASN A 214 31.45 -0.31 -17.20
N SER A 215 30.61 0.70 -17.02
CA SER A 215 30.18 1.23 -15.72
C SER A 215 28.85 0.61 -15.23
N SER A 216 28.28 -0.30 -16.01
CA SER A 216 27.04 -1.02 -15.70
C SER A 216 27.31 -2.51 -15.45
N PRO A 217 26.65 -3.11 -14.45
CA PRO A 217 26.80 -4.53 -14.17
C PRO A 217 26.13 -5.40 -15.23
N GLN A 218 26.89 -6.36 -15.75
CA GLN A 218 26.38 -7.41 -16.63
C GLN A 218 25.81 -8.58 -15.81
N PRO A 219 24.89 -9.40 -16.37
CA PRO A 219 24.27 -10.51 -15.63
C PRO A 219 25.26 -11.59 -15.17
N ASN A 220 26.39 -11.75 -15.86
CA ASN A 220 27.46 -12.73 -15.60
C ASN A 220 28.53 -12.22 -14.62
N ASP A 221 28.55 -10.93 -14.29
CA ASP A 221 29.50 -10.38 -13.32
C ASP A 221 29.30 -10.98 -11.94
N TYR A 222 30.38 -11.05 -11.15
CA TYR A 222 30.28 -11.43 -9.75
C TYR A 222 29.69 -10.28 -8.92
N ALA A 223 28.62 -10.55 -8.17
CA ALA A 223 27.91 -9.55 -7.39
C ALA A 223 28.81 -8.83 -6.36
N ILE A 224 29.79 -9.55 -5.79
CA ILE A 224 30.73 -9.00 -4.79
C ILE A 224 31.59 -7.86 -5.34
N CYS A 225 31.91 -7.85 -6.63
CA CYS A 225 32.74 -6.82 -7.24
C CYS A 225 32.04 -5.45 -7.21
N TRP A 226 30.71 -5.46 -7.27
CA TRP A 226 29.84 -4.28 -7.28
C TRP A 226 29.49 -3.74 -5.89
N PHE A 227 29.87 -4.43 -4.81
CA PHE A 227 29.78 -3.90 -3.44
C PHE A 227 30.91 -2.92 -3.12
N SER A 228 32.10 -3.11 -3.71
CA SER A 228 33.31 -2.37 -3.38
C SER A 228 33.70 -1.31 -4.43
N THR A 229 33.05 -1.30 -5.59
CA THR A 229 33.42 -0.37 -6.68
C THR A 229 33.09 1.07 -6.30
N ARG A 230 33.95 2.00 -6.70
CA ARG A 230 33.79 3.44 -6.45
C ARG A 230 32.47 3.93 -7.07
N HIS A 231 31.81 4.86 -6.38
CA HIS A 231 30.56 5.47 -6.83
C HIS A 231 30.62 5.85 -8.31
N PRO A 232 29.59 5.50 -9.11
CA PRO A 232 29.52 5.99 -10.49
C PRO A 232 29.50 7.51 -10.47
N ALA A 233 30.14 8.14 -11.47
CA ALA A 233 30.24 9.59 -11.57
C ALA A 233 28.85 10.28 -11.67
N TYR A 234 27.82 9.53 -12.07
CA TYR A 234 26.46 9.99 -12.23
C TYR A 234 25.49 9.04 -11.49
N PRO A 235 24.45 9.58 -10.82
CA PRO A 235 23.42 8.74 -10.21
C PRO A 235 22.69 7.95 -11.29
N SER A 236 22.51 6.65 -11.06
CA SER A 236 21.74 5.81 -11.98
C SER A 236 20.24 6.09 -11.84
N GLU A 237 19.49 5.91 -12.94
CA GLU A 237 18.02 5.95 -12.93
C GLU A 237 17.40 4.88 -12.00
N ALA A 238 18.17 3.86 -11.62
CA ALA A 238 17.77 2.81 -10.67
C ALA A 238 17.85 3.24 -9.19
N LEU A 239 18.50 4.38 -8.89
CA LEU A 239 18.63 4.87 -7.51
C LEU A 239 17.28 5.27 -6.93
N VAL A 240 16.48 6.02 -7.70
CA VAL A 240 15.16 6.49 -7.26
C VAL A 240 14.23 5.33 -6.89
N PRO A 241 13.98 4.33 -7.77
CA PRO A 241 13.11 3.20 -7.41
C PRO A 241 13.67 2.39 -6.24
N MET A 242 14.99 2.20 -6.11
CA MET A 242 15.58 1.53 -4.95
C MET A 242 15.32 2.29 -3.65
N VAL A 243 15.60 3.60 -3.61
CA VAL A 243 15.36 4.46 -2.44
C VAL A 243 13.89 4.44 -2.08
N VAL A 244 13.02 4.55 -3.08
CA VAL A 244 11.57 4.42 -2.90
C VAL A 244 11.24 3.10 -2.23
N LEU A 245 11.65 1.94 -2.79
CA LEU A 245 11.39 0.61 -2.23
C LEU A 245 11.89 0.48 -0.78
N VAL A 246 13.11 0.90 -0.50
CA VAL A 246 13.68 0.89 0.86
C VAL A 246 12.84 1.73 1.82
N LEU A 247 12.43 2.93 1.41
CA LEU A 247 11.52 3.77 2.19
C LEU A 247 10.14 3.11 2.33
N LEU A 248 9.62 2.46 1.30
CA LEU A 248 8.34 1.75 1.34
C LEU A 248 8.37 0.63 2.40
N ALA A 249 9.43 -0.18 2.42
CA ALA A 249 9.59 -1.28 3.38
C ALA A 249 9.84 -0.75 4.80
N GLY A 250 10.78 0.18 4.95
CA GLY A 250 11.20 0.72 6.25
C GLY A 250 10.13 1.57 6.92
N LEU A 251 9.63 2.62 6.25
CA LEU A 251 8.52 3.43 6.77
C LEU A 251 7.27 2.59 6.92
N GLY A 252 7.07 1.66 5.98
CA GLY A 252 5.98 0.70 6.05
C GLY A 252 5.97 -0.04 7.37
N PHE A 253 7.09 -0.68 7.71
CA PHE A 253 7.28 -1.41 8.96
C PHE A 253 7.10 -0.51 10.18
N ILE A 254 7.74 0.66 10.22
CA ILE A 254 7.66 1.60 11.35
C ILE A 254 6.21 2.01 11.62
N ILE A 255 5.44 2.35 10.58
CA ILE A 255 4.02 2.72 10.73
C ILE A 255 3.21 1.59 11.36
N ARG A 256 3.42 0.33 10.92
CA ARG A 256 2.68 -0.82 11.48
C ARG A 256 3.11 -1.10 12.91
N VAL A 257 4.39 -0.99 13.26
CA VAL A 257 4.87 -1.11 14.65
C VAL A 257 4.21 -0.05 15.54
N ILE A 258 4.18 1.21 15.11
CA ILE A 258 3.53 2.29 15.84
C ILE A 258 2.03 1.99 16.04
N LYS A 259 1.33 1.58 14.98
CA LYS A 259 -0.11 1.26 15.04
C LYS A 259 -0.40 -0.01 15.85
N LEU A 260 0.53 -0.95 15.91
CA LEU A 260 0.35 -2.20 16.65
C LEU A 260 0.48 -2.02 18.17
N HIS A 261 1.18 -0.97 18.63
CA HIS A 261 1.37 -0.67 20.04
C HIS A 261 0.45 0.48 20.48
N LYS A 262 -0.50 0.18 21.39
CA LYS A 262 -1.42 1.18 21.96
C LYS A 262 -0.77 2.50 22.41
N PRO A 263 0.31 2.52 23.22
CA PRO A 263 0.91 3.80 23.66
C PRO A 263 1.48 4.63 22.51
N LEU A 264 2.04 3.98 21.47
CA LEU A 264 2.59 4.65 20.29
C LEU A 264 1.48 5.17 19.37
N SER A 265 0.40 4.39 19.21
CA SER A 265 -0.80 4.80 18.49
C SER A 265 -1.45 6.03 19.16
N ASP A 266 -1.61 6.00 20.48
CA ASP A 266 -2.18 7.12 21.25
C ASP A 266 -1.29 8.37 21.15
N MET A 267 0.04 8.19 21.15
CA MET A 267 0.99 9.28 20.92
C MET A 267 0.80 9.92 19.54
N MET A 268 0.62 9.14 18.48
CA MET A 268 0.35 9.70 17.14
C MET A 268 -0.96 10.49 17.08
N VAL A 269 -2.01 9.99 17.72
CA VAL A 269 -3.30 10.70 17.81
C VAL A 269 -3.11 12.02 18.56
N LYS A 270 -2.42 12.00 19.71
CA LYS A 270 -2.10 13.21 20.49
C LYS A 270 -1.24 14.20 19.70
N MET A 271 -0.25 13.73 18.95
CA MET A 271 0.58 14.58 18.10
C MET A 271 -0.25 15.23 17.00
N ARG A 272 -1.15 14.48 16.36
CA ARG A 272 -2.10 14.99 15.35
C ARG A 272 -3.04 16.03 15.96
N GLU A 273 -3.58 15.79 17.15
CA GLU A 273 -4.42 16.75 17.87
C GLU A 273 -3.64 18.01 18.26
N PHE A 274 -2.43 17.86 18.77
CA PHE A 274 -1.55 18.97 19.15
C PHE A 274 -1.21 19.85 17.94
N THR A 275 -0.78 19.25 16.83
CA THR A 275 -0.51 19.96 15.58
C THR A 275 -1.78 20.68 15.08
N SER A 276 -2.93 20.00 15.11
CA SER A 276 -4.20 20.62 14.72
C SER A 276 -4.57 21.80 15.63
N GLN A 277 -4.32 21.71 16.94
CA GLN A 277 -4.60 22.80 17.88
C GLN A 277 -3.63 23.97 17.69
N CYS A 278 -2.34 23.68 17.48
CA CYS A 278 -1.31 24.69 17.26
C CYS A 278 -1.59 25.49 15.99
N LEU A 279 -1.94 24.84 14.87
CA LEU A 279 -2.30 25.50 13.62
C LEU A 279 -3.64 26.24 13.68
N ARG A 280 -4.57 25.82 14.55
CA ARG A 280 -5.89 26.47 14.69
C ARG A 280 -5.78 27.84 15.33
N ARG A 281 -4.82 28.07 16.24
CA ARG A 281 -4.60 29.36 16.92
C ARG A 281 -4.31 30.51 15.94
N PRO A 282 -3.28 30.46 15.07
CA PRO A 282 -3.01 31.53 14.11
C PRO A 282 -4.14 31.66 13.07
N LEU A 283 -4.76 30.56 12.67
CA LEU A 283 -5.89 30.56 11.73
C LEU A 283 -7.09 31.35 12.28
N TRP A 284 -7.32 31.29 13.60
CA TRP A 284 -8.38 32.05 14.26
C TRP A 284 -8.07 33.55 14.31
N VAL A 285 -6.79 33.92 14.51
CA VAL A 285 -6.34 35.32 14.44
C VAL A 285 -6.59 35.87 13.03
N LEU A 286 -6.21 35.12 12.00
CA LEU A 286 -6.43 35.48 10.60
C LEU A 286 -7.92 35.58 10.25
N TYR A 287 -8.75 34.67 10.76
CA TYR A 287 -10.21 34.74 10.61
C TYR A 287 -10.78 36.03 11.23
N ARG A 288 -10.31 36.43 12.42
CA ARG A 288 -10.74 37.67 13.07
C ARG A 288 -10.30 38.93 12.30
N TRP A 289 -9.15 38.89 11.63
CA TRP A 289 -8.70 39.99 10.77
C TRP A 289 -9.60 40.15 9.54
N LYS A 290 -10.04 39.04 8.94
CA LYS A 290 -11.01 39.01 7.84
C LYS A 290 -12.40 39.53 8.25
N ALA A 291 -12.84 39.26 9.47
CA ALA A 291 -14.15 39.65 9.98
C ALA A 291 -14.29 41.16 10.28
N ARG A 292 -13.23 41.97 10.13
CA ARG A 292 -13.29 43.42 10.38
C ARG A 292 -13.92 44.19 9.18
N PRO A 293 -14.77 45.20 9.44
CA PRO A 293 -15.68 45.75 8.43
C PRO A 293 -15.04 46.61 7.32
N ARG A 294 -13.92 47.32 7.51
CA ARG A 294 -13.31 48.18 6.46
C ARG A 294 -11.77 48.30 6.56
N GLY A 295 -11.08 48.32 5.41
CA GLY A 295 -9.65 48.68 5.28
C GLY A 295 -8.77 47.68 4.52
N LEU A 296 -7.52 48.09 4.21
CA LEU A 296 -6.47 47.30 3.54
C LEU A 296 -6.31 45.90 4.16
N ARG A 297 -6.46 45.80 5.49
CA ARG A 297 -6.41 44.56 6.29
C ARG A 297 -7.46 43.51 5.91
N ARG A 298 -8.57 43.87 5.25
CA ARG A 298 -9.57 42.92 4.75
C ARG A 298 -9.11 42.21 3.47
N LEU A 299 -8.45 42.95 2.57
CA LEU A 299 -7.83 42.39 1.37
C LEU A 299 -6.66 41.49 1.74
N THR A 300 -5.76 41.96 2.62
CA THR A 300 -4.66 41.15 3.17
C THR A 300 -5.19 39.93 3.92
N GLY A 301 -6.28 40.10 4.68
CA GLY A 301 -6.96 39.02 5.39
C GLY A 301 -7.51 37.94 4.45
N ASN A 302 -8.10 38.29 3.31
CA ASN A 302 -8.57 37.30 2.33
C ASN A 302 -7.41 36.59 1.62
N ILE A 303 -6.39 37.33 1.19
CA ILE A 303 -5.23 36.78 0.48
C ILE A 303 -4.44 35.81 1.36
N ILE A 304 -4.35 36.06 2.68
CA ILE A 304 -3.60 35.20 3.60
C ILE A 304 -4.47 34.09 4.20
N TYR A 305 -5.74 34.37 4.53
CA TYR A 305 -6.60 33.43 5.24
C TYR A 305 -6.96 32.20 4.40
N TYR A 306 -7.34 32.37 3.13
CA TYR A 306 -7.73 31.24 2.29
C TYR A 306 -6.60 30.25 2.01
N PRO A 307 -5.36 30.65 1.64
CA PRO A 307 -4.26 29.70 1.50
C PRO A 307 -3.83 29.11 2.84
N ALA A 308 -3.87 29.86 3.95
CA ALA A 308 -3.59 29.30 5.27
C ALA A 308 -4.64 28.24 5.68
N LEU A 309 -5.92 28.49 5.39
CA LEU A 309 -7.00 27.53 5.61
C LEU A 309 -6.84 26.31 4.71
N ALA A 310 -6.52 26.51 3.43
CA ALA A 310 -6.28 25.42 2.49
C ALA A 310 -5.10 24.55 2.95
N SER A 311 -3.97 25.16 3.32
CA SER A 311 -2.81 24.46 3.86
C SER A 311 -3.13 23.66 5.13
N PHE A 312 -3.87 24.25 6.08
CA PHE A 312 -4.33 23.55 7.28
C PHE A 312 -5.19 22.33 6.94
N LEU A 313 -6.14 22.48 6.02
CA LEU A 313 -7.03 21.40 5.61
C LEU A 313 -6.27 20.31 4.84
N SER A 314 -5.33 20.69 3.97
CA SER A 314 -4.48 19.74 3.24
C SER A 314 -3.59 18.94 4.17
N LEU A 315 -2.90 19.60 5.13
CA LEU A 315 -2.06 18.90 6.11
C LEU A 315 -2.87 17.91 6.95
N ARG A 316 -4.08 18.32 7.36
CA ARG A 316 -5.01 17.45 8.08
C ARG A 316 -5.44 16.26 7.22
N LEU A 317 -5.82 16.49 5.97
CA LEU A 317 -6.21 15.43 5.05
C LEU A 317 -5.07 14.45 4.78
N ILE A 318 -3.84 14.94 4.62
CA ILE A 318 -2.63 14.14 4.49
C ILE A 318 -2.44 13.26 5.73
N ALA A 319 -2.48 13.85 6.93
CA ALA A 319 -2.36 13.08 8.18
C ALA A 319 -3.46 12.01 8.32
N ASP A 320 -4.69 12.33 7.92
CA ASP A 320 -5.81 11.39 7.92
C ASP A 320 -5.60 10.26 6.90
N HIS A 321 -5.08 10.59 5.71
CA HIS A 321 -4.75 9.64 4.66
C HIS A 321 -3.67 8.65 5.12
N PHE A 322 -2.51 9.13 5.57
CA PHE A 322 -1.41 8.27 6.04
C PHE A 322 -1.76 7.45 7.29
N SER A 323 -2.68 7.94 8.14
CA SER A 323 -3.16 7.18 9.30
C SER A 323 -4.27 6.18 8.96
N SER A 324 -4.83 6.21 7.76
CA SER A 324 -5.94 5.32 7.35
C SER A 324 -5.48 3.88 7.14
N MET A 325 -6.43 2.96 7.33
CA MET A 325 -6.26 1.56 6.94
C MET A 325 -6.25 1.43 5.42
N PHE A 326 -7.05 2.26 4.73
CA PHE A 326 -7.06 2.36 3.28
C PHE A 326 -5.65 2.54 2.70
N PHE A 327 -4.91 3.53 3.21
CA PHE A 327 -3.56 3.82 2.74
C PHE A 327 -2.64 2.61 2.90
N GLU A 328 -2.73 1.89 4.03
CA GLU A 328 -1.96 0.67 4.22
C GLU A 328 -2.24 -0.38 3.14
N VAL A 329 -3.51 -0.60 2.80
CA VAL A 329 -3.93 -1.59 1.79
C VAL A 329 -3.55 -1.16 0.37
N TYR A 330 -3.85 0.08 0.02
CA TYR A 330 -3.52 0.68 -1.27
C TYR A 330 -2.02 0.64 -1.54
N TRP A 331 -1.22 1.00 -0.54
CA TRP A 331 0.23 1.00 -0.61
C TRP A 331 0.81 -0.41 -0.84
N LEU A 332 0.27 -1.41 -0.13
CA LEU A 332 0.69 -2.81 -0.30
C LEU A 332 0.36 -3.33 -1.70
N LEU A 333 -0.81 -2.95 -2.24
CA LEU A 333 -1.20 -3.30 -3.60
C LEU A 333 -0.29 -2.64 -4.63
N ALA A 334 -0.01 -1.34 -4.50
CA ALA A 334 0.91 -0.63 -5.39
C ALA A 334 2.32 -1.25 -5.35
N GLY A 335 2.85 -1.52 -4.16
CA GLY A 335 4.15 -2.17 -3.98
C GLY A 335 4.21 -3.59 -4.57
N PHE A 336 3.11 -4.36 -4.48
CA PHE A 336 2.99 -5.67 -5.14
C PHE A 336 3.05 -5.54 -6.66
N LEU A 337 2.25 -4.65 -7.25
CA LEU A 337 2.15 -4.48 -8.70
C LEU A 337 3.47 -3.98 -9.30
N ILE A 338 4.13 -3.01 -8.64
CA ILE A 338 5.45 -2.51 -9.05
C ILE A 338 6.50 -3.62 -8.95
N GLY A 339 6.51 -4.36 -7.84
CA GLY A 339 7.42 -5.50 -7.65
C GLY A 339 7.22 -6.59 -8.71
N LEU A 340 5.96 -6.90 -9.05
CA LEU A 340 5.61 -7.87 -10.08
C LEU A 340 6.07 -7.39 -11.46
N TRP A 341 5.79 -6.15 -11.82
CA TRP A 341 6.25 -5.55 -13.07
C TRP A 341 7.79 -5.61 -13.21
N SER A 342 8.51 -5.19 -12.16
CA SER A 342 9.97 -5.24 -12.14
C SER A 342 10.53 -6.66 -12.22
N SER A 343 9.87 -7.63 -11.59
CA SER A 343 10.28 -9.03 -11.61
C SER A 343 10.07 -9.68 -12.98
N LEU A 344 8.94 -9.41 -13.63
CA LEU A 344 8.65 -9.93 -14.97
C LEU A 344 9.58 -9.32 -16.03
N GLY A 345 9.93 -8.03 -15.89
CA GLY A 345 10.90 -7.38 -16.78
C GLY A 345 12.28 -8.05 -16.71
N ALA A 346 12.79 -8.32 -15.51
CA ALA A 346 14.13 -8.89 -15.36
C ALA A 346 14.24 -10.41 -15.49
N LEU A 347 13.12 -11.12 -15.51
CA LEU A 347 13.06 -12.49 -16.01
C LEU A 347 12.95 -12.54 -17.54
N ASN A 348 13.03 -11.38 -18.19
CA ASN A 348 12.90 -11.21 -19.63
C ASN A 348 11.58 -11.79 -20.21
N VAL A 349 10.53 -11.82 -19.39
CA VAL A 349 9.21 -12.36 -19.78
C VAL A 349 8.44 -11.34 -20.61
N LEU A 350 8.61 -10.05 -20.32
CA LEU A 350 7.90 -8.98 -21.02
C LEU A 350 8.52 -8.61 -22.39
N TYR A 351 9.85 -8.71 -22.52
CA TYR A 351 10.58 -8.26 -23.71
C TYR A 351 11.66 -9.27 -24.14
N PRO A 352 11.28 -10.51 -24.47
CA PRO A 352 12.23 -11.61 -24.67
C PRO A 352 13.30 -11.27 -25.71
N ASP A 353 14.55 -11.26 -25.24
CA ASP A 353 15.74 -11.00 -26.06
C ASP A 353 16.48 -12.33 -26.31
N PRO A 354 16.67 -12.74 -27.57
CA PRO A 354 17.41 -13.97 -27.89
C PRO A 354 18.85 -13.96 -27.38
N ASP A 355 19.55 -12.82 -27.41
CA ASP A 355 20.96 -12.73 -26.97
C ASP A 355 21.09 -12.93 -25.45
N PHE A 356 20.08 -12.49 -24.70
CA PHE A 356 19.99 -12.73 -23.26
C PHE A 356 19.86 -14.22 -22.95
N MET A 357 19.08 -14.97 -23.73
CA MET A 357 18.84 -16.40 -23.49
C MET A 357 20.07 -17.26 -23.82
N ASP A 358 20.88 -16.87 -24.80
CA ASP A 358 22.12 -17.57 -25.17
C ASP A 358 23.21 -17.47 -24.09
N LEU A 359 23.16 -16.43 -23.23
CA LEU A 359 24.09 -16.23 -22.11
C LEU A 359 23.93 -17.28 -20.99
N PHE A 360 22.76 -17.90 -20.87
CA PHE A 360 22.43 -18.82 -19.78
C PHE A 360 22.57 -20.27 -20.24
N GLU A 361 23.56 -20.96 -19.69
CA GLU A 361 23.76 -22.38 -19.98
C GLU A 361 22.64 -23.20 -19.31
N GLY A 362 21.76 -23.79 -20.12
CA GLY A 362 20.62 -24.55 -19.59
C GLY A 362 19.49 -23.66 -19.03
N ALA A 363 19.34 -22.43 -19.53
CA ALA A 363 18.29 -21.44 -19.18
C ALA A 363 16.85 -21.96 -19.12
N SER A 364 16.59 -23.13 -19.71
CA SER A 364 15.30 -23.82 -19.71
C SER A 364 15.43 -25.28 -19.28
N SER A 365 16.36 -25.58 -18.36
CA SER A 365 16.33 -26.83 -17.61
C SER A 365 15.03 -26.85 -16.79
N ASN A 366 13.92 -27.27 -17.41
CA ASN A 366 12.62 -27.60 -16.83
C ASN A 366 12.70 -28.73 -15.80
N LYS A 367 13.92 -29.06 -15.34
CA LYS A 367 14.20 -30.04 -14.31
C LYS A 367 13.84 -29.40 -12.98
N TRP A 368 12.71 -29.83 -12.45
CA TRP A 368 12.29 -29.50 -11.11
C TRP A 368 13.32 -30.03 -10.11
N SER A 369 13.97 -29.12 -9.41
CA SER A 369 14.85 -29.45 -8.29
C SER A 369 14.06 -29.49 -6.97
N PHE A 370 14.65 -30.08 -5.93
CA PHE A 370 14.06 -30.05 -4.59
C PHE A 370 13.81 -28.61 -4.12
N GLY A 371 14.75 -27.68 -4.40
CA GLY A 371 14.63 -26.28 -4.04
C GLY A 371 13.44 -25.58 -4.70
N GLN A 372 13.01 -25.99 -5.90
CA GLN A 372 11.83 -25.44 -6.58
C GLN A 372 10.51 -25.98 -6.06
N VAL A 373 10.46 -27.27 -5.71
CA VAL A 373 9.24 -27.91 -5.23
C VAL A 373 8.90 -27.43 -3.81
N MET A 374 9.92 -27.21 -2.98
CA MET A 374 9.75 -26.90 -1.56
C MET A 374 8.89 -25.64 -1.32
N PRO A 375 9.14 -24.47 -1.96
CA PRO A 375 8.31 -23.27 -1.79
C PRO A 375 6.84 -23.46 -2.17
N ILE A 376 6.55 -24.28 -3.19
CA ILE A 376 5.18 -24.55 -3.62
C ILE A 376 4.45 -25.44 -2.60
N ILE A 377 5.11 -26.49 -2.08
CA ILE A 377 4.54 -27.33 -1.04
C ILE A 377 4.33 -26.53 0.26
N LEU A 378 5.31 -25.70 0.63
CA LEU A 378 5.20 -24.82 1.80
C LEU A 378 4.03 -23.83 1.65
N LEU A 379 3.75 -23.34 0.45
CA LEU A 379 2.60 -22.50 0.18
C LEU A 379 1.26 -23.24 0.32
N ALA A 380 1.23 -24.53 -0.03
CA ALA A 380 0.02 -25.35 0.09
C ALA A 380 -0.40 -25.56 1.56
N LEU A 381 0.57 -25.66 2.49
CA LEU A 381 0.31 -25.93 3.91
C LEU A 381 -0.67 -24.92 4.56
N PRO A 382 -0.46 -23.59 4.48
CA PRO A 382 -1.43 -22.62 4.97
C PRO A 382 -2.81 -22.70 4.30
N LEU A 383 -2.86 -23.03 3.00
CA LEU A 383 -4.10 -23.09 2.23
C LEU A 383 -4.99 -24.28 2.62
N VAL A 384 -4.40 -25.40 3.03
CA VAL A 384 -5.14 -26.54 3.56
C VAL A 384 -5.98 -26.14 4.79
N ASN A 385 -5.46 -25.28 5.67
CA ASN A 385 -6.22 -24.76 6.83
C ASN A 385 -7.50 -24.00 6.42
N ILE A 386 -7.51 -23.36 5.24
CA ILE A 386 -8.71 -22.71 4.70
C ILE A 386 -9.68 -23.76 4.18
N LEU A 387 -9.19 -24.77 3.45
CA LEU A 387 -10.02 -25.84 2.90
C LEU A 387 -10.70 -26.66 4.00
N GLU A 388 -9.98 -27.02 5.07
CA GLU A 388 -10.55 -27.69 6.24
C GLU A 388 -11.68 -26.89 6.89
N SER A 389 -11.61 -25.56 6.85
CA SER A 389 -12.69 -24.71 7.36
C SER A 389 -13.97 -24.76 6.53
N PHE A 390 -13.90 -25.19 5.28
CA PHE A 390 -15.07 -25.39 4.42
C PHE A 390 -15.67 -26.79 4.55
N TYR A 391 -14.92 -27.75 5.11
CA TYR A 391 -15.37 -29.11 5.41
C TYR A 391 -15.27 -29.38 6.92
N PRO A 392 -16.17 -28.82 7.74
CA PRO A 392 -16.21 -29.19 9.16
C PRO A 392 -16.49 -30.69 9.30
N ASP A 393 -15.68 -31.39 10.09
CA ASP A 393 -15.93 -32.79 10.44
C ASP A 393 -17.34 -32.94 11.03
N ASP A 394 -18.13 -33.89 10.51
CA ASP A 394 -19.48 -34.24 10.96
C ASP A 394 -19.54 -34.83 12.38
N GLN A 395 -18.50 -34.68 13.20
CA GLN A 395 -18.40 -35.30 14.53
C GLN A 395 -18.29 -34.28 15.65
N ALA A 396 -19.45 -33.78 16.11
CA ALA A 396 -19.76 -33.60 17.53
C ALA A 396 -21.24 -33.21 17.72
N GLY A 397 -22.14 -34.14 17.41
CA GLY A 397 -23.49 -34.12 17.96
C GLY A 397 -23.54 -34.93 19.25
N VAL A 398 -23.46 -34.28 20.42
CA VAL A 398 -24.14 -34.69 21.66
C VAL A 398 -24.40 -33.45 22.54
N SER A 399 -25.65 -32.98 22.45
CA SER A 399 -26.56 -32.54 23.51
C SER A 399 -26.06 -31.68 24.69
N SER A 400 -26.64 -30.49 24.81
CA SER A 400 -27.38 -30.09 26.01
C SER A 400 -28.49 -29.10 25.64
N ASN A 401 -29.72 -29.65 25.56
CA ASN A 401 -30.97 -28.90 25.54
C ASN A 401 -31.15 -28.19 26.89
N ALA A 402 -31.57 -26.93 26.85
CA ALA A 402 -32.37 -26.33 27.92
C ALA A 402 -33.21 -25.17 27.35
N ASP A 403 -34.49 -25.50 27.18
CA ASP A 403 -35.69 -24.68 27.37
C ASP A 403 -35.99 -23.46 26.48
N ILE A 404 -36.97 -23.70 25.59
CA ILE A 404 -37.83 -22.71 24.96
C ILE A 404 -39.09 -22.56 25.83
N GLY A 405 -39.36 -21.34 26.30
CA GLY A 405 -40.67 -20.90 26.80
C GLY A 405 -41.15 -19.69 25.97
N PRO A 406 -42.42 -19.65 25.49
CA PRO A 406 -42.88 -18.59 24.60
C PRO A 406 -43.60 -17.49 25.39
N THR A 407 -43.31 -16.21 25.12
CA THR A 407 -44.24 -15.11 25.44
C THR A 407 -44.06 -13.90 24.52
N ASN A 408 -45.12 -13.68 23.74
CA ASN A 408 -45.87 -12.44 23.56
C ASN A 408 -45.18 -11.17 23.02
N SER A 409 -45.59 -10.88 21.78
CA SER A 409 -45.77 -9.57 21.18
C SER A 409 -46.40 -8.53 22.12
N ILE A 410 -45.75 -7.36 22.26
CA ILE A 410 -46.43 -6.07 22.48
C ILE A 410 -45.77 -5.03 21.58
N SER A 411 -46.51 -4.66 20.53
CA SER A 411 -46.40 -3.41 19.80
C SER A 411 -46.69 -2.23 20.73
N ASN A 412 -45.91 -1.14 20.62
CA ASN A 412 -46.37 0.26 20.65
C ASN A 412 -45.17 1.23 20.75
N ILE A 413 -44.74 1.81 19.62
CA ILE A 413 -44.08 3.12 19.61
C ILE A 413 -44.74 3.96 18.51
N ALA A 414 -45.28 5.10 18.94
CA ALA A 414 -46.10 6.02 18.17
C ALA A 414 -45.37 6.63 16.96
N PRO A 415 -46.08 7.05 15.91
CA PRO A 415 -45.49 7.78 14.79
C PRO A 415 -45.15 9.21 15.21
N VAL A 416 -43.87 9.57 15.14
CA VAL A 416 -43.43 10.96 15.24
C VAL A 416 -43.83 11.68 13.95
N MET A 417 -44.70 12.67 14.10
CA MET A 417 -45.17 13.58 13.06
C MET A 417 -44.00 14.25 12.31
N ILE A 418 -43.94 14.03 11.00
CA ILE A 418 -43.05 14.75 10.09
C ILE A 418 -43.61 16.17 9.93
N GLY A 419 -43.02 17.12 10.64
CA GLY A 419 -43.29 18.54 10.47
C GLY A 419 -42.89 19.01 9.07
N LYS A 420 -43.84 19.67 8.39
CA LYS A 420 -43.66 20.34 7.10
C LYS A 420 -42.40 21.22 7.11
N ARG A 421 -41.51 20.96 6.15
CA ARG A 421 -40.30 21.76 5.89
C ARG A 421 -40.73 23.07 5.25
N ASN A 422 -40.86 24.13 6.05
CA ASN A 422 -41.01 25.49 5.56
C ASN A 422 -39.75 25.88 4.76
N THR A 423 -39.93 26.14 3.48
CA THR A 423 -38.97 26.82 2.61
C THR A 423 -38.96 28.30 2.98
N SER A 424 -37.93 28.72 3.71
CA SER A 424 -37.57 30.13 3.91
C SER A 424 -36.19 30.39 3.29
N PRO A 425 -35.91 31.62 2.86
CA PRO A 425 -35.17 31.91 1.63
C PRO A 425 -33.64 31.88 1.81
N VAL A 426 -32.96 31.74 0.67
CA VAL A 426 -31.55 32.00 0.37
C VAL A 426 -30.73 32.48 1.58
N VAL A 427 -30.15 31.53 2.31
CA VAL A 427 -29.17 31.80 3.35
C VAL A 427 -27.88 32.23 2.68
N ASN A 428 -27.47 33.48 2.91
CA ASN A 428 -26.12 33.98 2.64
C ASN A 428 -25.09 32.91 3.01
N ARG A 429 -24.25 32.49 2.06
CA ARG A 429 -23.25 31.42 2.26
C ARG A 429 -22.51 31.67 3.58
N PRO A 430 -22.62 30.79 4.59
CA PRO A 430 -21.92 31.01 5.85
C PRO A 430 -20.42 31.01 5.57
N MET A 431 -19.71 32.02 6.06
CA MET A 431 -18.25 32.07 6.02
C MET A 431 -17.69 30.74 6.53
N LEU A 432 -16.76 30.12 5.77
CA LEU A 432 -16.09 28.90 6.18
C LEU A 432 -15.36 29.17 7.52
N ASN A 433 -15.83 28.55 8.59
CA ASN A 433 -15.28 28.71 9.93
C ASN A 433 -14.24 27.61 10.18
N PRO A 434 -13.07 27.90 10.78
CA PRO A 434 -12.09 26.89 11.21
C PRO A 434 -12.66 25.73 12.04
N ASN A 435 -13.82 25.94 12.68
CA ASN A 435 -14.49 24.96 13.54
C ASN A 435 -15.55 24.13 12.82
N GLN A 436 -15.85 24.42 11.54
CA GLN A 436 -16.81 23.63 10.78
C GLN A 436 -16.28 22.21 10.57
N ASN A 437 -17.19 21.25 10.68
CA ASN A 437 -16.87 19.84 10.46
C ASN A 437 -16.65 19.61 8.96
N PHE A 438 -15.40 19.73 8.53
CA PHE A 438 -14.99 19.68 7.12
C PHE A 438 -15.39 18.36 6.43
N TYR A 439 -15.42 17.26 7.18
CA TYR A 439 -15.81 15.93 6.71
C TYR A 439 -17.28 15.80 6.28
N ARG A 440 -18.10 16.83 6.50
CA ARG A 440 -19.51 16.84 6.05
C ARG A 440 -19.63 17.02 4.53
N TYR A 441 -18.59 17.54 3.86
CA TYR A 441 -18.53 17.72 2.40
C TYR A 441 -17.72 16.59 1.76
N THR A 442 -18.36 15.44 1.55
CA THR A 442 -17.72 14.19 1.09
C THR A 442 -17.02 14.32 -0.27
N THR A 443 -17.48 15.23 -1.14
CA THR A 443 -16.90 15.42 -2.48
C THR A 443 -15.52 16.06 -2.46
N ALA A 444 -15.31 17.09 -1.62
CA ALA A 444 -14.02 17.78 -1.50
C ALA A 444 -12.95 16.88 -0.87
N MET A 445 -13.35 16.10 0.14
CA MET A 445 -12.48 15.10 0.75
C MET A 445 -12.09 14.00 -0.25
N GLY A 446 -13.06 13.49 -1.02
CA GLY A 446 -12.82 12.48 -2.06
C GLY A 446 -11.85 12.97 -3.12
N ALA A 447 -12.07 14.16 -3.67
CA ALA A 447 -11.18 14.76 -4.66
C ALA A 447 -9.76 14.99 -4.12
N GLY A 448 -9.63 15.48 -2.88
CA GLY A 448 -8.33 15.68 -2.24
C GLY A 448 -7.59 14.35 -2.00
N THR A 449 -8.29 13.30 -1.58
CA THR A 449 -7.70 11.96 -1.41
C THR A 449 -7.23 11.39 -2.75
N VAL A 450 -8.03 11.51 -3.82
CA VAL A 450 -7.64 11.08 -5.17
C VAL A 450 -6.41 11.85 -5.66
N TYR A 451 -6.35 13.16 -5.44
CA TYR A 451 -5.19 13.98 -5.79
C TYR A 451 -3.92 13.49 -5.08
N ILE A 452 -4.00 13.20 -3.78
CA ILE A 452 -2.86 12.66 -3.01
C ILE A 452 -2.40 11.33 -3.62
N MET A 453 -3.31 10.41 -3.93
CA MET A 453 -2.97 9.13 -4.56
C MET A 453 -2.26 9.31 -5.91
N VAL A 454 -2.74 10.22 -6.75
CA VAL A 454 -2.12 10.50 -8.06
C VAL A 454 -0.71 11.06 -7.89
N CYS A 455 -0.51 11.98 -6.94
CA CYS A 455 0.83 12.47 -6.61
C CYS A 455 1.75 11.36 -6.10
N GLU A 456 1.24 10.45 -5.26
CA GLU A 456 2.01 9.30 -4.76
C GLU A 456 2.40 8.34 -5.89
N LEU A 457 1.50 8.00 -6.81
CA LEU A 457 1.84 7.16 -7.96
C LEU A 457 2.86 7.83 -8.88
N GLY A 458 2.79 9.16 -9.04
CA GLY A 458 3.79 9.92 -9.80
C GLY A 458 5.17 9.86 -9.14
N LEU A 459 5.25 9.92 -7.81
CA LEU A 459 6.50 9.73 -7.06
C LEU A 459 7.07 8.30 -7.20
N LEU A 460 6.20 7.31 -7.41
CA LEU A 460 6.60 5.92 -7.68
C LEU A 460 7.08 5.69 -9.12
N GLY A 461 7.23 6.74 -9.93
CA GLY A 461 7.77 6.66 -11.29
C GLY A 461 6.78 6.17 -12.34
N VAL A 462 5.47 6.15 -12.03
CA VAL A 462 4.44 5.88 -13.03
C VAL A 462 4.29 7.13 -13.91
N PRO A 463 4.53 7.07 -15.24
CA PRO A 463 4.49 8.24 -16.10
C PRO A 463 3.07 8.82 -16.15
N TYR A 464 2.93 10.12 -15.87
CA TYR A 464 1.68 10.87 -16.03
C TYR A 464 1.87 12.10 -16.93
N PRO A 465 0.86 12.47 -17.75
CA PRO A 465 0.87 13.71 -18.50
C PRO A 465 0.75 14.93 -17.56
N SER A 466 1.78 15.77 -17.56
CA SER A 466 2.12 16.76 -16.53
C SER A 466 1.34 18.09 -16.55
N TYR A 467 0.14 18.17 -17.15
CA TYR A 467 -0.49 19.48 -17.42
C TYR A 467 -1.76 19.84 -16.61
N CYS A 468 -2.22 19.03 -15.65
CA CYS A 468 -3.50 19.30 -14.95
C CYS A 468 -3.42 19.81 -13.50
N ALA A 469 -2.26 19.84 -12.85
CA ALA A 469 -2.19 19.92 -11.38
C ALA A 469 -2.42 21.32 -10.77
N LEU A 470 -1.98 22.41 -11.42
CA LEU A 470 -2.12 23.76 -10.85
C LEU A 470 -3.48 24.40 -11.11
N CYS A 471 -4.20 23.94 -12.14
CA CYS A 471 -5.49 24.53 -12.52
C CYS A 471 -6.62 24.16 -11.55
N TYR A 472 -6.61 22.94 -10.99
CA TYR A 472 -7.67 22.48 -10.09
C TYR A 472 -7.66 23.16 -8.71
N CYS A 473 -6.48 23.46 -8.15
CA CYS A 473 -6.36 24.22 -6.90
C CYS A 473 -6.81 25.69 -7.08
N ALA A 474 -6.54 26.30 -8.24
CA ALA A 474 -6.99 27.67 -8.55
C ALA A 474 -8.50 27.74 -8.82
N CYS A 475 -9.07 26.72 -9.49
CA CYS A 475 -10.50 26.69 -9.79
C CYS A 475 -11.37 26.50 -8.53
N PHE A 476 -10.86 25.77 -7.52
CA PHE A 476 -11.57 25.48 -6.27
C PHE A 476 -11.72 26.70 -5.33
N ILE A 477 -10.81 27.67 -5.40
CA ILE A 477 -10.88 28.90 -4.57
C ILE A 477 -11.94 29.88 -5.10
N SER A 478 -12.30 29.82 -6.38
CA SER A 478 -13.21 30.77 -7.02
C SER A 478 -14.70 30.42 -6.88
N ASN A 479 -15.05 29.13 -6.74
CA ASN A 479 -16.44 28.61 -6.69
C ASN A 479 -17.40 29.38 -7.63
N ARG A 480 -16.93 29.67 -8.85
CA ARG A 480 -17.73 30.17 -9.96
C ARG A 480 -18.29 28.95 -10.70
N PRO A 481 -19.61 28.85 -10.91
CA PRO A 481 -20.23 27.76 -11.67
C PRO A 481 -20.06 27.94 -13.19
N SER A 482 -18.93 28.44 -13.67
CA SER A 482 -18.76 28.90 -15.06
C SER A 482 -17.81 28.05 -15.91
N CYS A 483 -17.20 26.98 -15.38
CA CYS A 483 -16.29 26.12 -16.14
C CYS A 483 -16.98 24.98 -16.91
N GLU A 484 -18.30 25.03 -17.09
CA GLU A 484 -19.02 24.08 -17.95
C GLU A 484 -19.17 24.57 -19.40
N GLN A 485 -18.85 25.85 -19.68
CA GLN A 485 -19.14 26.48 -20.97
C GLN A 485 -17.94 26.59 -21.93
N GLU A 486 -16.70 26.46 -21.45
CA GLU A 486 -15.49 26.41 -22.31
C GLU A 486 -15.25 25.04 -22.94
N ARG A 487 -15.95 23.99 -22.49
CA ARG A 487 -15.84 22.64 -23.07
C ARG A 487 -16.47 22.52 -24.47
N TYR A 488 -17.31 23.48 -24.87
CA TYR A 488 -17.97 23.52 -26.19
C TYR A 488 -17.38 24.58 -27.15
N GLY A 489 -16.47 25.45 -26.69
CA GLY A 489 -15.85 26.49 -27.54
C GLY A 489 -14.57 26.04 -28.25
N LEU A 490 -13.83 25.08 -27.70
CA LEU A 490 -12.53 24.64 -28.23
C LEU A 490 -12.61 23.44 -29.19
N VAL A 491 -13.80 22.96 -29.53
CA VAL A 491 -14.01 21.89 -30.53
C VAL A 491 -14.38 22.46 -31.91
N LEU A 492 -14.68 23.77 -32.02
CA LEU A 492 -15.11 24.40 -33.28
C LEU A 492 -14.04 25.23 -34.00
N GLU A 493 -12.87 25.49 -33.40
CA GLU A 493 -11.75 26.18 -34.08
C GLU A 493 -10.73 25.23 -34.75
N GLY A 494 -10.89 23.91 -34.58
CA GLY A 494 -10.03 22.90 -35.19
C GLY A 494 -10.41 22.48 -36.63
N ALA A 495 -11.39 23.14 -37.24
CA ALA A 495 -11.99 22.71 -38.51
C ALA A 495 -12.13 23.83 -39.56
N THR A 496 -11.24 24.82 -39.61
CA THR A 496 -11.11 25.73 -40.79
C THR A 496 -9.73 26.35 -40.85
N ALA A 497 -8.71 25.58 -41.27
CA ALA A 497 -7.44 26.15 -41.76
C ALA A 497 -6.71 25.12 -42.64
N SER A 498 -7.35 24.74 -43.74
CA SER A 498 -6.68 24.28 -44.96
C SER A 498 -7.02 25.29 -46.05
N GLU A 499 -6.05 25.56 -46.94
CA GLU A 499 -6.11 26.37 -48.16
C GLU A 499 -5.91 27.90 -48.07
N ARG A 500 -4.65 28.31 -48.28
CA ARG A 500 -4.14 29.39 -49.17
C ARG A 500 -2.67 29.64 -48.78
N GLY A 501 -1.63 29.38 -49.57
CA GLY A 501 -1.50 29.56 -51.01
C GLY A 501 -1.27 31.04 -51.32
N VAL A 502 -0.03 31.53 -51.17
CA VAL A 502 0.42 32.81 -51.75
C VAL A 502 1.91 32.72 -52.10
N ASP A 503 2.18 32.91 -53.38
CA ASP A 503 3.46 33.12 -54.05
C ASP A 503 4.23 34.33 -53.51
N TYR A 504 5.56 34.20 -53.42
CA TYR A 504 6.60 35.03 -54.07
C TYR A 504 7.97 34.73 -53.45
#